data_AF-A0A530AML0-F1
#
_entry.id   AF-A0A530AML0-F1
#
_cell.length_a   1.000
_cell.length_b   1.000
_cell.length_c   1.000
_cell.angle_alpha   90.00
_cell.angle_beta   90.00
_cell.angle_gamma   90.00
#
_symmetry.space_group_name_H-M   'P 1'
#
loop_
_entity.id
_entity.type
_entity.pdbx_description
1 polymer ?
#
loop_
_entity_poly.entity_id
_entity_poly.type
_entity_poly.pdbx_seq_one_letter_code
_entity_poly.pdbx_strand_id
1 'polypeptide(L)' 'NHKAGEKACEHILVIADPRTLGEMRRHYQPSLSAKLVGEIAKDFVKHSAMSIKSAIETA' A
#
# COMPACT_ATOMS: atom_id res chain seq x y z
N ASN A 1 10.60 -1.87 -3.98
CA ASN A 1 9.92 -0.76 -4.69
C ASN A 1 10.19 -0.70 -6.20
N HIS A 2 11.28 -1.28 -6.73
CA HIS A 2 11.60 -1.17 -8.16
C HIS A 2 10.48 -1.68 -9.10
N LYS A 3 9.86 -2.83 -8.79
CA LYS A 3 8.76 -3.41 -9.60
C LYS A 3 7.47 -2.59 -9.63
N ALA A 4 7.22 -1.77 -8.60
CA ALA A 4 6.02 -0.94 -8.52
C ALA A 4 6.09 0.30 -9.45
N GLY A 5 7.30 0.71 -9.85
CA GLY A 5 7.51 1.83 -10.76
C GLY A 5 7.31 1.47 -12.24
N GLU A 6 7.33 0.18 -12.59
CA GLU A 6 7.16 -0.27 -13.97
C GLU A 6 5.76 0.09 -14.51
N LYS A 7 5.64 0.27 -15.83
CA LYS A 7 4.39 0.66 -16.51
C LYS A 7 3.23 -0.35 -16.31
N ALA A 8 3.49 -1.51 -15.70
CA ALA A 8 2.49 -2.56 -15.47
C ALA A 8 1.58 -2.33 -14.25
N CYS A 9 1.92 -1.41 -13.34
CA CYS A 9 1.06 -1.07 -12.21
C CYS A 9 0.52 0.36 -12.36
N GLU A 10 -0.77 0.48 -12.66
CA GLU A 10 -1.48 1.77 -12.79
C GLU A 10 -2.08 2.23 -11.46
N HIS A 11 -2.53 1.29 -10.62
CA HIS A 11 -3.14 1.56 -9.33
C HIS A 11 -2.41 0.79 -8.22
N ILE A 12 -1.94 1.51 -7.22
CA ILE A 12 -1.16 0.95 -6.11
C ILE A 12 -1.85 1.26 -4.79
N LEU A 13 -2.17 0.22 -4.02
CA LEU A 13 -2.68 0.31 -2.66
C LEU A 13 -1.59 -0.19 -1.71
N VAL A 14 -1.21 0.62 -0.73
CA VAL A 14 -0.21 0.22 0.27
C VAL A 14 -0.90 -0.06 1.60
N ILE A 15 -0.60 -1.24 2.15
CA ILE A 15 -1.15 -1.70 3.42
C ILE A 15 0.02 -2.02 4.35
N ALA A 16 0.13 -1.29 5.45
CA ALA A 16 1.14 -1.52 6.47
C ALA A 16 0.69 -0.93 7.81
N ASP A 17 1.41 -1.25 8.88
CA ASP A 17 1.19 -0.59 10.17
C ASP A 17 1.50 0.91 10.09
N PRO A 18 0.91 1.74 10.97
CA PRO A 18 1.04 3.20 10.91
C PRO A 18 2.49 3.69 10.97
N ARG A 19 3.37 2.98 11.68
CA ARG A 19 4.78 3.36 11.83
C ARG A 19 5.52 3.13 10.52
N THR A 20 5.31 1.96 9.90
CA THR A 20 5.91 1.62 8.61
C THR A 20 5.40 2.53 7.49
N LEU A 21 4.10 2.86 7.46
CA LEU A 21 3.58 3.84 6.48
C LEU A 21 4.24 5.22 6.65
N GLY A 22 4.42 5.67 7.89
CA GLY A 22 5.09 6.93 8.18
C GLY A 22 6.51 6.99 7.60
N GLU A 23 7.28 5.91 7.74
CA GLU A 23 8.62 5.81 7.18
C GLU A 23 8.59 5.66 5.65
N MET A 24 7.66 4.87 5.10
CA MET A 24 7.53 4.69 3.65
C MET A 24 7.18 6.00 2.92
N ARG A 25 6.29 6.83 3.47
CA ARG A 25 5.92 8.14 2.91
C ARG A 25 7.12 9.07 2.71
N ARG A 26 8.15 8.96 3.56
CA ARG A 26 9.38 9.76 3.46
C ARG A 26 10.27 9.33 2.28
N HIS A 27 10.07 8.12 1.77
CA HIS A 27 10.89 7.50 0.72
C HIS A 27 10.11 7.20 -0.57
N TYR A 28 8.86 7.65 -0.68
CA TYR A 28 8.11 7.49 -1.91
C TYR A 28 8.72 8.31 -3.04
N GLN A 29 8.98 7.64 -4.15
CA GLN A 29 9.35 8.31 -5.38
C GLN A 29 8.10 9.00 -5.95
N PRO A 30 8.23 10.16 -6.61
CA PRO A 30 7.09 10.91 -7.15
C PRO A 30 6.22 10.08 -8.10
N SER A 31 6.85 9.19 -8.88
CA SER A 31 6.19 8.26 -9.80
C SER A 31 5.33 7.21 -9.10
N LEU A 32 5.66 6.86 -7.85
CA LEU A 32 4.89 5.94 -7.03
C LEU A 32 3.69 6.66 -6.38
N SER A 33 3.92 7.87 -5.84
CA SER A 33 2.85 8.69 -5.27
C SER A 33 1.77 9.06 -6.29
N ALA A 34 2.14 9.30 -7.56
CA ALA A 34 1.18 9.58 -8.62
C ALA A 34 0.24 8.40 -8.96
N LYS A 35 0.64 7.17 -8.61
CA LYS A 35 -0.11 5.92 -8.85
C LYS A 35 -0.77 5.36 -7.60
N LEU A 36 -0.55 6.00 -6.46
CA LEU A 36 -1.04 5.54 -5.16
C LEU A 36 -2.52 5.89 -5.06
N VAL A 37 -3.38 4.88 -5.09
CA VAL A 37 -4.85 5.07 -4.98
C VAL A 37 -5.30 5.18 -3.53
N GLY A 38 -4.46 4.78 -2.58
CA GLY A 38 -4.77 4.89 -1.16
C GLY A 38 -3.75 4.18 -0.28
N GLU A 39 -3.91 4.38 1.02
CA GLU A 39 -3.13 3.70 2.05
C GLU A 39 -4.06 3.18 3.14
N ILE A 40 -3.84 1.94 3.58
CA ILE A 40 -4.57 1.33 4.69
C ILE A 40 -3.58 1.14 5.84
N ALA A 41 -3.74 1.94 6.89
CA ALA A 41 -2.94 1.89 8.11
C ALA A 41 -3.43 0.76 9.03
N LYS A 42 -3.18 -0.49 8.63
CA LYS A 42 -3.64 -1.67 9.37
C LYS A 42 -2.61 -2.78 9.28
N ASP A 43 -2.30 -3.35 10.43
CA ASP A 43 -1.41 -4.49 10.54
C ASP A 43 -2.17 -5.76 10.15
N PHE A 44 -1.72 -6.44 9.09
CA PHE A 44 -2.24 -7.75 8.67
C PHE A 44 -1.27 -8.87 8.97
N VAL A 45 -0.29 -8.66 9.84
CA VAL A 45 0.66 -9.71 10.19
C VAL A 45 -0.12 -10.82 10.91
N LYS A 46 -0.06 -12.04 10.37
CA LYS A 46 -0.86 -13.22 10.79
C LYS A 46 -2.36 -13.18 10.45
N HIS A 47 -2.82 -12.21 9.67
CA HIS A 47 -4.21 -12.18 9.18
C HIS A 47 -4.36 -13.03 7.91
N SER A 48 -5.53 -13.66 7.74
CA SER A 48 -5.83 -14.43 6.53
C SER A 48 -6.06 -13.52 5.32
N ALA A 49 -5.90 -14.05 4.12
CA ALA A 49 -6.20 -13.33 2.87
C ALA A 49 -7.65 -12.79 2.82
N MET A 50 -8.58 -13.43 3.55
CA MET A 50 -9.97 -12.98 3.69
C MET A 50 -10.07 -11.66 4.46
N SER A 51 -9.25 -11.49 5.49
CA SER A 51 -9.18 -10.26 6.28
C SER A 51 -8.60 -9.11 5.48
N ILE A 52 -7.62 -9.39 4.61
CA ILE A 52 -7.06 -8.42 3.65
C ILE A 52 -8.15 -7.99 2.66
N LYS A 53 -8.91 -8.95 2.10
CA LYS A 53 -9.99 -8.65 1.15
C LYS A 53 -11.07 -7.74 1.76
N SER A 54 -11.53 -8.06 2.98
CA SER A 54 -12.52 -7.23 3.68
C SER A 54 -12.03 -5.81 3.92
N ALA A 55 -10.74 -5.62 4.18
CA ALA A 55 -10.17 -4.29 4.37
C ALA A 55 -10.12 -3.48 3.07
N ILE A 56 -9.90 -4.14 1.94
CA ILE A 56 -9.96 -3.51 0.61
C ILE A 56 -11.41 -3.17 0.25
N GLU A 57 -12.39 -4.02 0.58
CA GLU A 57 -13.82 -3.78 0.32
C GLU A 57 -14.43 -2.64 1.15
N THR A 58 -13.79 -2.24 2.26
CA THR A 58 -14.30 -1.20 3.18
C THR A 58 -13.61 0.16 2.99
N ALA A 59 -12.53 0.22 2.20
CA ALA A 59 -11.73 1.43 1.95
C ALA A 59 -12.26 2.22 0.74
#